data_AF-A0A0U2JEF4-F1
#
_entry.id   AF-A0A0U2JEF4-F1
#
_cell.length_a   1.000
_cell.length_b   1.000
_cell.length_c   1.000
_cell.angle_alpha   90.00
_cell.angle_beta   90.00
_cell.angle_gamma   90.00
#
_symmetry.space_group_name_H-M   'P 1'
#
loop_
_entity.id
_entity.type
_entity.pdbx_description
1 polymer ?
#
loop_
_entity_poly.entity_id
_entity_poly.type
_entity_poly.pdbx_seq_one_letter_code
_entity_poly.pdbx_strand_id
1 'polypeptide(L)'
;YGAITSGGVFRAASIKAAEAAKAIENAQRDINIAFMNEIAQILAKIEVSVWDVLAAARTKWNFLPFEPGLVGGHCIGVDPYYLSHLAQTLGHHPQVILSGREINDGMGAWVADELHQRRAGGNDAQPGRALVLGLTFKEDVPDLRNSRAFDLVGRLGELGYSVDVADPLADQDELMRDHGLAAIKPNSTRYDLVV
;
A
#
# COMPACT_ATOMS: atom_id res chain seq x y z
N TYR A 1 13.88 -24.22 13.80
CA TYR A 1 14.35 -23.28 12.77
C TYR A 1 15.50 -23.82 11.94
N GLY A 2 16.69 -24.11 12.50
CA GLY A 2 17.83 -24.57 11.70
C GLY A 2 17.64 -25.89 10.91
N ALA A 3 16.67 -26.72 11.31
CA ALA A 3 16.28 -27.93 10.56
C ALA A 3 15.29 -27.65 9.41
N ILE A 4 14.73 -26.44 9.31
CA ILE A 4 13.62 -26.06 8.41
C ILE A 4 14.05 -24.95 7.43
N THR A 5 15.05 -24.13 7.78
CA THR A 5 15.50 -22.98 6.98
C THR A 5 16.97 -23.11 6.60
N SER A 6 17.32 -22.85 5.33
CA SER A 6 18.69 -22.90 4.81
C SER A 6 19.56 -21.68 5.15
N GLY A 7 18.96 -20.58 5.63
CA GLY A 7 19.64 -19.30 5.92
C GLY A 7 20.43 -19.23 7.23
N GLY A 8 20.65 -20.35 7.92
CA GLY A 8 21.30 -20.37 9.23
C GLY A 8 20.37 -19.93 10.38
N VAL A 9 20.92 -19.88 11.60
CA VAL A 9 20.20 -19.43 12.80
C VAL A 9 21.06 -18.44 13.57
N PHE A 10 20.48 -17.29 13.94
CA PHE A 10 21.09 -16.33 14.84
C PHE A 10 20.43 -16.44 16.23
N ARG A 11 21.23 -16.64 17.28
CA ARG A 11 20.71 -16.66 18.66
C ARG A 11 20.65 -15.24 19.21
N ALA A 12 19.43 -14.72 19.40
CA ALA A 12 19.23 -13.42 20.03
C ALA A 12 19.72 -13.41 21.49
N ALA A 13 20.12 -12.23 21.98
CA ALA A 13 20.62 -12.05 23.35
C ALA A 13 19.54 -12.29 24.43
N SER A 14 18.26 -12.11 24.10
CA SER A 14 17.11 -12.38 24.97
C SER A 14 15.83 -12.56 24.14
N ILE A 15 14.75 -13.04 24.78
CA ILE A 15 13.43 -13.13 24.15
C ILE A 15 12.95 -11.74 23.72
N LYS A 16 13.06 -10.74 24.60
CA LYS A 16 12.70 -9.34 24.30
C LYS A 16 13.44 -8.79 23.07
N ALA A 17 14.72 -9.12 22.93
CA ALA A 17 15.50 -8.69 21.76
C ALA A 17 15.01 -9.37 20.47
N ALA A 18 14.61 -10.64 20.52
CA ALA A 18 14.05 -11.33 19.35
C ALA A 18 12.69 -10.75 18.93
N GLU A 19 11.82 -10.44 19.89
CA GLU A 19 10.51 -9.80 19.64
C GLU A 19 10.68 -8.41 19.04
N ALA A 20 11.55 -7.59 19.63
CA ALA A 20 11.85 -6.25 19.14
C ALA A 20 12.45 -6.28 17.73
N ALA A 21 13.32 -7.24 17.43
CA ALA A 21 13.92 -7.38 16.10
C ALA A 21 12.86 -7.61 15.01
N LYS A 22 11.82 -8.42 15.28
CA LYS A 22 10.74 -8.64 14.32
C LYS A 22 9.90 -7.37 14.11
N ALA A 23 9.57 -6.68 15.20
CA ALA A 23 8.77 -5.46 15.13
C ALA A 23 9.51 -4.33 14.39
N ILE A 24 10.82 -4.17 14.64
CA ILE A 24 11.64 -3.15 13.97
C ILE A 24 11.80 -3.44 12.48
N GLU A 25 11.93 -4.71 12.06
CA GLU A 25 12.03 -5.06 10.64
C GLU A 25 10.82 -4.61 9.83
N ASN A 26 9.60 -4.87 10.36
CA ASN A 26 8.37 -4.43 9.71
C ASN A 26 8.19 -2.91 9.77
N ALA A 27 8.49 -2.27 10.90
CA ALA A 27 8.43 -0.80 11.02
C ALA A 27 9.42 -0.09 10.10
N GLN A 28 10.65 -0.61 9.97
CA GLN A 28 11.64 -0.05 9.04
C GLN A 28 11.15 -0.13 7.60
N ARG A 29 10.59 -1.28 7.20
CA ARG A 29 10.05 -1.45 5.85
C ARG A 29 8.87 -0.50 5.59
N ASP A 30 7.95 -0.39 6.54
CA ASP A 30 6.81 0.54 6.48
C ASP A 30 7.27 1.99 6.28
N ILE A 31 8.23 2.47 7.10
CA ILE A 31 8.80 3.82 7.02
C ILE A 31 9.50 4.06 5.67
N ASN A 32 10.26 3.09 5.19
CA ASN A 32 10.96 3.26 3.91
C ASN A 32 9.99 3.33 2.73
N ILE A 33 8.90 2.56 2.75
CA ILE A 33 7.86 2.66 1.72
C ILE A 33 7.10 3.99 1.86
N ALA A 34 6.80 4.43 3.08
CA ALA A 34 6.17 5.72 3.34
C ALA A 34 7.00 6.88 2.80
N PHE A 35 8.32 6.84 3.00
CA PHE A 35 9.22 7.82 2.41
C PHE A 35 9.15 7.81 0.87
N MET A 36 9.14 6.63 0.24
CA MET A 36 8.99 6.53 -1.23
C MET A 36 7.64 7.06 -1.72
N ASN A 37 6.58 6.79 -0.97
CA ASN A 37 5.23 7.30 -1.21
C ASN A 37 5.18 8.83 -1.14
N GLU A 38 5.74 9.44 -0.10
CA GLU A 38 5.83 10.89 0.03
C GLU A 38 6.65 11.52 -1.10
N ILE A 39 7.77 10.90 -1.48
CA ILE A 39 8.56 11.34 -2.64
C ILE A 39 7.74 11.26 -3.93
N ALA A 40 6.95 10.20 -4.14
CA ALA A 40 6.07 10.11 -5.31
C ALA A 40 5.05 11.26 -5.34
N GLN A 41 4.46 11.61 -4.19
CA GLN A 41 3.54 12.74 -4.06
C GLN A 41 4.21 14.09 -4.37
N ILE A 42 5.43 14.30 -3.87
CA ILE A 42 6.21 15.52 -4.13
C ILE A 42 6.57 15.64 -5.61
N LEU A 43 7.08 14.56 -6.20
CA LEU A 43 7.52 14.54 -7.60
C LEU A 43 6.34 14.72 -8.56
N ALA A 44 5.16 14.18 -8.24
CA ALA A 44 3.94 14.40 -9.01
C ALA A 44 3.59 15.90 -9.10
N LYS A 45 3.73 16.67 -8.01
CA LYS A 45 3.44 18.12 -8.00
C LYS A 45 4.38 18.95 -8.87
N ILE A 46 5.58 18.46 -9.14
CA ILE A 46 6.56 19.11 -10.02
C ILE A 46 6.68 18.41 -11.37
N GLU A 47 5.73 17.51 -11.70
CA GLU A 47 5.65 16.78 -12.96
C GLU A 47 6.91 15.96 -13.30
N VAL A 48 7.56 15.40 -12.27
CA VAL A 48 8.72 14.53 -12.40
C VAL A 48 8.32 13.08 -12.16
N SER A 49 8.79 12.17 -13.02
CA SER A 49 8.59 10.73 -12.85
C SER A 49 9.38 10.21 -11.65
N VAL A 50 8.69 9.63 -10.67
CA VAL A 50 9.34 8.93 -9.55
C VAL A 50 10.23 7.79 -10.04
N TRP A 51 9.84 7.11 -11.12
CA TRP A 51 10.60 5.99 -11.67
C TRP A 51 11.93 6.43 -12.29
N ASP A 52 11.97 7.59 -12.95
CA ASP A 52 13.21 8.13 -13.51
C ASP A 52 14.17 8.56 -12.40
N VAL A 53 13.64 9.17 -11.33
CA VAL A 53 14.42 9.55 -10.14
C VAL A 53 14.97 8.31 -9.44
N LEU A 54 14.16 7.27 -9.25
CA LEU A 54 14.61 6.02 -8.64
C LEU A 54 15.66 5.30 -9.51
N ALA A 55 15.49 5.29 -10.83
CA ALA A 55 16.49 4.73 -11.75
C ALA A 55 17.85 5.44 -11.61
N ALA A 56 17.86 6.77 -11.51
CA ALA A 56 19.08 7.55 -11.28
C ALA A 56 19.66 7.31 -9.87
N ALA A 57 18.83 7.31 -8.83
CA ALA A 57 19.26 7.15 -7.44
C ALA A 57 19.88 5.77 -7.17
N ARG A 58 19.35 4.72 -7.80
CA ARG A 58 19.85 3.33 -7.73
C ARG A 58 21.29 3.15 -8.23
N THR A 59 21.85 4.13 -8.95
CA THR A 59 23.26 4.10 -9.35
C THR A 59 24.23 4.32 -8.18
N LYS A 60 23.75 4.81 -7.03
CA LYS A 60 24.57 5.05 -5.84
C LYS A 60 24.67 3.78 -5.00
N TRP A 61 25.90 3.41 -4.62
CA TRP A 61 26.22 2.17 -3.90
C TRP A 61 25.48 2.00 -2.56
N ASN A 62 25.07 3.10 -1.94
CA ASN A 62 24.39 3.13 -0.65
C ASN A 62 22.88 3.42 -0.74
N PHE A 63 22.31 3.50 -1.95
CA PHE A 63 20.88 3.70 -2.12
C PHE A 63 20.13 2.38 -1.92
N LEU A 64 19.21 2.33 -0.96
CA LEU A 64 18.39 1.15 -0.69
C LEU A 64 17.14 1.19 -1.58
N PRO A 65 16.89 0.18 -2.43
CA PRO A 65 15.93 0.25 -3.52
C PRO A 65 14.49 -0.05 -3.07
N PHE A 66 13.90 0.80 -2.24
CA PHE A 66 12.46 0.77 -1.96
C PHE A 66 11.69 1.44 -3.10
N GLU A 67 10.39 1.15 -3.18
CA GLU A 67 9.48 1.67 -4.20
C GLU A 67 8.18 2.16 -3.55
N PRO A 68 7.52 3.17 -4.14
CA PRO A 68 6.19 3.58 -3.69
C PRO A 68 5.17 2.46 -3.97
N GLY A 69 4.12 2.42 -3.17
CA GLY A 69 3.07 1.43 -3.32
C GLY A 69 2.03 1.47 -2.21
N LEU A 70 1.01 0.63 -2.40
CA LEU A 70 -0.09 0.43 -1.47
C LEU A 70 0.33 -0.56 -0.38
N VAL A 71 0.43 -0.10 0.87
CA VAL A 71 0.90 -0.92 2.00
C VAL A 71 -0.28 -1.54 2.75
N GLY A 72 -0.61 -2.77 2.40
CA GLY A 72 -1.66 -3.56 3.04
C GLY A 72 -1.16 -4.76 3.83
N GLY A 73 -2.10 -5.67 4.11
CA GLY A 73 -1.84 -6.91 4.84
C GLY A 73 -1.57 -6.70 6.32
N HIS A 74 -1.34 -7.81 7.03
CA HIS A 74 -1.22 -7.77 8.50
C HIS A 74 0.17 -7.32 8.97
N CYS A 75 1.24 -7.77 8.33
CA CYS A 75 2.58 -7.56 8.88
C CYS A 75 2.98 -6.08 8.86
N ILE A 76 3.05 -5.48 7.69
CA ILE A 76 3.50 -4.09 7.55
C ILE A 76 2.37 -3.14 7.94
N GLY A 77 1.12 -3.49 7.59
CA GLY A 77 -0.08 -2.74 7.90
C GLY A 77 -0.38 -2.56 9.40
N VAL A 78 0.04 -3.49 10.26
CA VAL A 78 -0.37 -3.53 11.67
C VAL A 78 0.81 -3.47 12.64
N ASP A 79 1.91 -4.19 12.38
CA ASP A 79 2.99 -4.32 13.35
C ASP A 79 3.61 -2.99 13.82
N PRO A 80 3.74 -1.94 12.99
CA PRO A 80 4.23 -0.63 13.45
C PRO A 80 3.37 -0.03 14.57
N TYR A 81 2.07 -0.33 14.63
CA TYR A 81 1.20 0.14 15.71
C TYR A 81 1.49 -0.53 17.05
N TYR A 82 2.01 -1.77 17.10
CA TYR A 82 2.40 -2.39 18.37
C TYR A 82 3.56 -1.64 19.03
N LEU A 83 4.58 -1.26 18.25
CA LEU A 83 5.67 -0.42 18.73
C LEU A 83 5.17 0.97 19.11
N SER A 84 4.24 1.51 18.32
CA SER A 84 3.70 2.84 18.58
C SER A 84 2.89 2.89 19.88
N HIS A 85 2.04 1.89 20.09
CA HIS A 85 1.26 1.72 21.31
C HIS A 85 2.18 1.54 22.53
N LEU A 86 3.17 0.65 22.44
CA LEU A 86 4.15 0.46 23.52
C LEU A 86 4.84 1.79 23.86
N ALA A 87 5.34 2.53 22.86
CA ALA A 87 5.95 3.83 23.06
C ALA A 87 5.00 4.81 23.79
N GLN A 88 3.75 4.92 23.34
CA GLN A 88 2.75 5.81 23.95
C GLN A 88 2.44 5.43 25.40
N THR A 89 2.33 4.13 25.72
CA THR A 89 2.11 3.67 27.11
C THR A 89 3.27 4.03 28.04
N LEU A 90 4.47 4.25 27.49
CA LEU A 90 5.66 4.68 28.21
C LEU A 90 5.83 6.21 28.21
N GLY A 91 4.85 6.98 27.70
CA GLY A 91 4.91 8.43 27.60
C GLY A 91 5.80 8.94 26.46
N HIS A 92 6.21 8.09 25.53
CA HIS A 92 6.97 8.47 24.33
C HIS A 92 6.04 8.57 23.12
N HIS A 93 6.10 9.69 22.39
CA HIS A 93 5.31 9.86 21.17
C HIS A 93 6.15 9.51 19.92
N PRO A 94 5.88 8.38 19.24
CA PRO A 94 6.73 7.86 18.18
C PRO A 94 6.41 8.51 16.82
N GLN A 95 6.89 9.74 16.62
CA GLN A 95 6.59 10.56 15.44
C GLN A 95 6.89 9.85 14.12
N VAL A 96 8.08 9.24 13.98
CA VAL A 96 8.51 8.62 12.72
C VAL A 96 7.60 7.45 12.31
N ILE A 97 7.23 6.60 13.26
CA ILE A 97 6.40 5.43 12.99
C ILE A 97 4.98 5.86 12.60
N LEU A 98 4.41 6.81 13.36
CA LEU A 98 3.05 7.29 13.11
C LEU A 98 2.94 8.08 11.79
N SER A 99 3.93 8.91 11.45
CA SER A 99 3.96 9.60 10.15
C SER A 99 4.08 8.61 8.99
N GLY A 100 4.87 7.54 9.14
CA GLY A 100 4.96 6.47 8.14
C GLY A 100 3.60 5.83 7.85
N ARG A 101 2.86 5.51 8.92
CA ARG A 101 1.49 4.96 8.83
C ARG A 101 0.51 5.91 8.16
N GLU A 102 0.51 7.17 8.57
CA GLU A 102 -0.38 8.20 8.01
C GLU A 102 -0.19 8.36 6.50
N ILE A 103 1.07 8.42 6.03
CA ILE A 103 1.38 8.50 4.60
C ILE A 103 0.90 7.26 3.86
N ASN A 104 1.23 6.07 4.37
CA ASN A 104 0.88 4.80 3.71
C ASN A 104 -0.63 4.56 3.64
N ASP A 105 -1.38 4.91 4.69
CA ASP A 105 -2.83 4.76 4.74
C ASP A 105 -3.53 5.75 3.78
N GLY A 106 -2.95 6.92 3.53
CA GLY A 106 -3.49 7.92 2.61
C GLY A 106 -3.28 7.61 1.12
N MET A 107 -2.41 6.65 0.78
CA MET A 107 -2.00 6.45 -0.63
C MET A 107 -3.12 5.98 -1.55
N GLY A 108 -4.05 5.12 -1.08
CA GLY A 108 -5.15 4.64 -1.92
C GLY A 108 -6.04 5.79 -2.41
N ALA A 109 -6.37 6.71 -1.51
CA ALA A 109 -7.15 7.90 -1.84
C ALA A 109 -6.37 8.88 -2.72
N TRP A 110 -5.09 9.11 -2.41
CA TRP A 110 -4.24 10.00 -3.21
C TRP A 110 -4.11 9.53 -4.66
N VAL A 111 -3.92 8.23 -4.90
CA VAL A 111 -3.86 7.67 -6.26
C VAL A 111 -5.17 7.90 -7.01
N ALA A 112 -6.32 7.66 -6.37
CA ALA A 112 -7.62 7.91 -6.99
C ALA A 112 -7.83 9.39 -7.35
N ASP A 113 -7.44 10.32 -6.46
CA ASP A 113 -7.52 11.76 -6.69
C ASP A 113 -6.62 12.21 -7.87
N GLU A 114 -5.37 11.71 -7.94
CA GLU A 114 -4.46 11.99 -9.06
C GLU A 114 -5.00 11.49 -10.40
N LEU A 115 -5.54 10.27 -10.43
CA LEU A 115 -6.13 9.70 -11.65
C LEU A 115 -7.34 10.51 -12.11
N HIS A 116 -8.20 10.91 -11.17
CA HIS A 116 -9.33 11.76 -11.48
C HIS A 116 -8.88 13.11 -12.03
N GLN A 117 -7.96 13.82 -11.37
CA GLN A 117 -7.47 15.13 -11.81
C GLN A 117 -6.83 15.06 -13.21
N ARG A 118 -5.99 14.05 -13.47
CA ARG A 118 -5.34 13.86 -14.78
C ARG A 118 -6.35 13.58 -15.88
N ARG A 119 -7.37 12.75 -15.61
CA ARG A 119 -8.47 12.50 -16.56
C ARG A 119 -9.28 13.77 -16.81
N ALA A 120 -9.51 14.57 -15.76
CA ALA A 120 -10.28 15.80 -15.85
C ALA A 120 -9.60 16.87 -16.71
N GLY A 121 -8.28 16.81 -16.89
CA GLY A 121 -7.53 17.77 -17.71
C GLY A 121 -7.70 19.22 -17.25
N GLY A 122 -8.03 19.44 -15.97
CA GLY A 122 -8.35 20.75 -15.41
C GLY A 122 -9.81 21.22 -15.55
N ASN A 123 -10.71 20.40 -16.10
CA ASN A 123 -12.16 20.66 -16.16
C ASN A 123 -12.94 19.63 -15.32
N ASP A 124 -14.22 19.90 -15.02
CA ASP A 124 -15.15 18.94 -14.38
C ASP A 124 -15.52 17.79 -15.33
N ALA A 125 -14.55 16.96 -15.74
CA ALA A 125 -14.85 15.78 -16.53
C ALA A 125 -15.75 14.86 -15.71
N GLN A 126 -16.95 14.62 -16.24
CA GLN A 126 -17.93 13.79 -15.57
C GLN A 126 -17.32 12.40 -15.27
N PRO A 127 -17.46 11.92 -14.03
CA PRO A 127 -17.03 10.58 -13.66
C PRO A 127 -17.67 9.55 -14.60
N GLY A 128 -16.87 8.54 -14.95
CA GLY A 128 -17.27 7.51 -15.92
C GLY A 128 -17.28 6.12 -15.29
N ARG A 129 -16.97 5.10 -16.11
CA ARG A 129 -16.72 3.74 -15.62
C ARG A 129 -15.23 3.55 -15.33
N ALA A 130 -14.91 3.03 -14.15
CA ALA A 130 -13.56 2.62 -13.79
C ALA A 130 -13.49 1.10 -13.65
N LEU A 131 -12.38 0.50 -14.05
CA LEU A 131 -12.02 -0.88 -13.75
C LEU A 131 -10.79 -0.88 -12.86
N VAL A 132 -10.87 -1.50 -11.68
CA VAL A 132 -9.70 -1.74 -10.82
C VAL A 132 -9.28 -3.20 -10.95
N LEU A 133 -8.04 -3.41 -11.40
CA LEU A 133 -7.43 -4.72 -11.57
C LEU A 133 -6.54 -5.05 -10.37
N GLY A 134 -6.96 -6.03 -9.57
CA GLY A 134 -6.27 -6.44 -8.34
C GLY A 134 -6.90 -5.87 -7.08
N LEU A 135 -7.18 -6.75 -6.13
CA LEU A 135 -7.79 -6.45 -4.83
C LEU A 135 -7.02 -7.09 -3.67
N THR A 136 -6.35 -8.21 -3.92
CA THR A 136 -5.47 -8.86 -2.95
C THR A 136 -4.37 -7.90 -2.48
N PHE A 137 -3.96 -7.99 -1.21
CA PHE A 137 -2.97 -7.04 -0.67
C PHE A 137 -1.57 -7.27 -1.25
N LYS A 138 -1.33 -8.43 -1.86
CA LYS A 138 -0.06 -8.86 -2.44
C LYS A 138 -0.29 -9.77 -3.64
N GLU A 139 0.57 -9.63 -4.65
CA GLU A 139 0.68 -10.53 -5.79
C GLU A 139 0.67 -12.02 -5.39
N ASP A 140 -0.01 -12.83 -6.20
CA ASP A 140 -0.01 -14.30 -6.11
C ASP A 140 -0.52 -14.90 -4.78
N VAL A 141 -1.23 -14.13 -3.96
CA VAL A 141 -1.84 -14.63 -2.72
C VAL A 141 -3.31 -14.19 -2.62
N PRO A 142 -4.28 -15.07 -2.31
CA PRO A 142 -5.71 -14.74 -2.31
C PRO A 142 -6.17 -13.93 -1.07
N ASP A 143 -5.28 -13.18 -0.42
CA ASP A 143 -5.55 -12.51 0.86
C ASP A 143 -6.03 -11.07 0.64
N LEU A 144 -7.28 -10.79 1.01
CA LEU A 144 -7.93 -9.48 0.88
C LEU A 144 -7.75 -8.59 2.11
N ARG A 145 -7.31 -9.17 3.22
CA ARG A 145 -7.37 -8.51 4.52
C ARG A 145 -6.42 -7.31 4.57
N ASN A 146 -6.95 -6.17 5.01
CA ASN A 146 -6.24 -4.89 5.05
C ASN A 146 -5.64 -4.48 3.69
N SER A 147 -6.23 -4.91 2.57
CA SER A 147 -5.81 -4.43 1.26
C SER A 147 -6.18 -2.95 1.09
N ARG A 148 -5.20 -2.15 0.65
CA ARG A 148 -5.39 -0.73 0.36
C ARG A 148 -6.00 -0.49 -1.02
N ALA A 149 -6.19 -1.53 -1.83
CA ALA A 149 -6.95 -1.43 -3.08
C ALA A 149 -8.42 -1.03 -2.82
N PHE A 150 -8.98 -1.41 -1.66
CA PHE A 150 -10.34 -1.02 -1.28
C PHE A 150 -10.48 0.48 -0.99
N ASP A 151 -9.43 1.10 -0.44
CA ASP A 151 -9.41 2.55 -0.21
C ASP A 151 -9.46 3.31 -1.56
N LEU A 152 -8.75 2.80 -2.57
CA LEU A 152 -8.79 3.31 -3.93
C LEU A 152 -10.17 3.12 -4.58
N VAL A 153 -10.76 1.93 -4.47
CA VAL A 153 -12.11 1.62 -4.98
C VAL A 153 -13.16 2.54 -4.35
N GLY A 154 -13.12 2.68 -3.03
CA GLY A 154 -14.01 3.55 -2.26
C GLY A 154 -13.87 5.01 -2.71
N ARG A 155 -12.64 5.50 -2.82
CA ARG A 155 -12.38 6.89 -3.23
C ARG A 155 -12.84 7.18 -4.66
N LEU A 156 -12.63 6.26 -5.60
CA LEU A 156 -13.18 6.40 -6.96
C LEU A 156 -14.72 6.45 -6.94
N GLY A 157 -15.38 5.66 -6.09
CA GLY A 157 -16.83 5.73 -5.88
C GLY A 157 -17.28 7.09 -5.34
N GLU A 158 -16.58 7.65 -4.34
CA GLU A 158 -16.84 8.99 -3.80
C GLU A 158 -16.68 10.09 -4.84
N LEU A 159 -15.71 9.94 -5.75
CA LEU A 159 -15.49 10.82 -6.89
C LEU A 159 -16.54 10.62 -8.00
N GLY A 160 -17.48 9.68 -7.84
CA GLY A 160 -18.63 9.47 -8.72
C GLY A 160 -18.46 8.39 -9.79
N TYR A 161 -17.36 7.65 -9.80
CA TYR A 161 -17.15 6.58 -10.79
C TYR A 161 -18.06 5.38 -10.52
N SER A 162 -18.55 4.76 -11.59
CA SER A 162 -19.05 3.39 -11.52
C SER A 162 -17.85 2.44 -11.58
N VAL A 163 -17.48 1.86 -10.44
CA VAL A 163 -16.27 1.04 -10.30
C VAL A 163 -16.61 -0.44 -10.42
N ASP A 164 -16.07 -1.08 -11.45
CA ASP A 164 -15.97 -2.53 -11.52
C ASP A 164 -14.60 -2.96 -10.96
N VAL A 165 -14.55 -4.13 -10.31
CA VAL A 165 -13.31 -4.69 -9.77
C VAL A 165 -13.07 -6.08 -10.33
N ALA A 166 -11.81 -6.44 -10.55
CA ALA A 166 -11.45 -7.78 -11.01
C ALA A 166 -10.15 -8.25 -10.36
N ASP A 167 -10.19 -9.41 -9.72
CA ASP A 167 -9.01 -10.10 -9.20
C ASP A 167 -9.26 -11.62 -9.30
N PRO A 168 -8.41 -12.37 -10.02
CA PRO A 168 -8.61 -13.81 -10.22
C PRO A 168 -8.34 -14.65 -8.97
N LEU A 169 -7.65 -14.11 -7.96
CA LEU A 169 -7.31 -14.79 -6.72
C LEU A 169 -8.24 -14.40 -5.57
N ALA A 170 -8.98 -13.29 -5.69
CA ALA A 170 -9.94 -12.86 -4.69
C ALA A 170 -11.09 -13.86 -4.53
N ASP A 171 -11.30 -14.34 -3.31
CA ASP A 171 -12.46 -15.13 -2.94
C ASP A 171 -13.74 -14.28 -3.03
N GLN A 172 -14.71 -14.72 -3.84
CA GLN A 172 -15.94 -13.97 -4.09
C GLN A 172 -16.86 -13.90 -2.85
N ASP A 173 -16.87 -14.95 -2.03
CA ASP A 173 -17.71 -15.02 -0.84
C ASP A 173 -17.13 -14.12 0.27
N GLU A 174 -15.80 -14.06 0.43
CA GLU A 174 -15.12 -13.09 1.30
C GLU A 174 -15.35 -11.66 0.82
N LEU A 175 -15.16 -11.39 -0.48
CA LEU A 175 -15.33 -10.06 -1.05
C LEU A 175 -16.76 -9.52 -0.85
N MET A 176 -17.78 -10.36 -1.08
CA MET A 176 -19.18 -9.97 -0.89
C MET A 176 -19.50 -9.78 0.60
N ARG A 177 -19.05 -10.67 1.47
CA ARG A 177 -19.35 -10.59 2.92
C ARG A 177 -18.70 -9.39 3.59
N ASP A 178 -17.43 -9.12 3.27
CA ASP A 178 -16.61 -8.18 4.03
C ASP A 178 -16.59 -6.78 3.39
N HIS A 179 -16.80 -6.69 2.07
CA HIS A 179 -16.74 -5.43 1.32
C HIS A 179 -18.01 -5.11 0.52
N GLY A 180 -18.98 -6.03 0.41
CA GLY A 180 -20.20 -5.81 -0.38
C GLY A 180 -19.93 -5.69 -1.89
N LEU A 181 -18.80 -6.22 -2.36
CA LEU A 181 -18.37 -6.15 -3.76
C LEU A 181 -18.47 -7.53 -4.42
N ALA A 182 -18.62 -7.56 -5.74
CA ALA A 182 -18.51 -8.76 -6.55
C ALA A 182 -17.47 -8.51 -7.65
N ALA A 183 -16.44 -9.35 -7.74
CA ALA A 183 -15.44 -9.18 -8.77
C ALA A 183 -15.97 -9.72 -10.10
N ILE A 184 -15.80 -8.93 -11.15
CA ILE A 184 -16.19 -9.32 -12.49
C ILE A 184 -15.06 -10.09 -13.16
N LYS A 185 -15.41 -10.86 -14.19
CA LYS A 185 -14.44 -11.27 -15.19
C LYS A 185 -14.30 -10.13 -16.21
N PRO A 186 -13.08 -9.61 -16.45
CA PRO A 186 -12.87 -8.58 -17.46
C PRO A 186 -13.48 -9.00 -18.80
N ASN A 187 -14.18 -8.08 -19.45
CA ASN A 187 -14.91 -8.32 -20.68
C ASN A 187 -14.72 -7.13 -21.65
N SER A 188 -15.46 -7.09 -22.77
CA SER A 188 -15.34 -6.04 -23.79
C SER A 188 -16.01 -4.70 -23.41
N THR A 189 -16.38 -4.49 -22.15
CA THR A 189 -16.92 -3.22 -21.65
C THR A 189 -15.88 -2.13 -21.80
N ARG A 190 -16.31 -0.97 -22.29
CA ARG A 190 -15.46 0.21 -22.37
C ARG A 190 -15.38 0.89 -21.01
N TYR A 191 -14.15 1.14 -20.55
CA TYR A 191 -13.86 1.87 -19.33
C TYR A 191 -13.23 3.22 -19.68
N ASP A 192 -13.56 4.23 -18.88
CA ASP A 192 -12.96 5.56 -18.94
C ASP A 192 -11.65 5.64 -18.16
N LEU A 193 -11.48 4.73 -17.19
CA LEU A 193 -10.30 4.57 -16.36
C LEU A 193 -10.06 3.07 -16.12
N VAL A 194 -8.82 2.62 -16.33
CA VAL A 194 -8.36 1.29 -15.90
C VAL A 194 -7.19 1.53 -14.96
N VAL A 195 -7.31 1.00 -13.74
CA VAL A 195 -6.32 1.10 -12.67
C VAL A 195 -5.71 -0.26 -12.44
#